data_AF-A0AAN4WW47-F1
#
_entry.id   AF-A0AAN4WW47-F1
#
_cell.length_a   1.000
_cell.length_b   1.000
_cell.length_c   1.000
_cell.angle_alpha   90.00
_cell.angle_beta   90.00
_cell.angle_gamma   90.00
#
_symmetry.space_group_name_H-M   'P 1'
#
loop_
_entity.id
_entity.type
_entity.pdbx_description
1 polymer ?
#
loop_
_entity_poly.entity_id
_entity_poly.type
_entity_poly.pdbx_seq_one_letter_code
_entity_poly.pdbx_strand_id
1 'polypeptide(L)'
;MPDPSSLSAAPPPAPRQALRALGLAMATVLALVALGHDGRRVAQLMALALPALLWLAWPVRSDAVHRLRTAAVWLWAMAFALDGVARAYLLDAYQAAPDSTLVLGAAANATGRESAEYLSMHWRSVAVWSAALVGAAWLVGRSARRGLRTAVRWPRSLVALLCALLALSALGYASKPWRRLHPVAYWMHWNAAVHGLRSGWADQERQRSALLERARQAAPAVTRAGPSTVVLVVTDSINRDNLGLYGYARATTPRLEAQQRVLGGEMAVLRNAWSVDASTLPALANLFGFG
;
A
#
# COMPACT_ATOMS: atom_id res chain seq x y z
N MET A 1 -62.81 19.78 -18.95
CA MET A 1 -62.13 19.98 -17.65
C MET A 1 -60.92 19.06 -17.61
N PRO A 2 -59.68 19.54 -17.76
CA PRO A 2 -58.48 18.75 -17.51
C PRO A 2 -57.83 19.07 -16.15
N ASP A 3 -57.12 18.07 -15.62
CA ASP A 3 -56.56 17.89 -14.27
C ASP A 3 -55.62 18.99 -13.72
N PRO A 4 -55.64 19.25 -12.40
CA PRO A 4 -54.63 20.02 -11.68
C PRO A 4 -53.61 19.09 -11.01
N SER A 5 -52.76 18.41 -11.79
CA SER A 5 -51.67 17.61 -11.20
C SER A 5 -50.42 17.61 -12.06
N SER A 6 -49.77 18.77 -12.16
CA SER A 6 -48.36 18.84 -12.53
C SER A 6 -47.66 19.95 -11.76
N LEU A 7 -47.49 19.74 -10.46
CA LEU A 7 -46.50 20.45 -9.65
C LEU A 7 -45.11 20.04 -10.17
N SER A 8 -44.65 20.70 -11.23
CA SER A 8 -43.27 20.65 -11.68
C SER A 8 -42.40 21.21 -10.55
N ALA A 9 -41.79 20.33 -9.77
CA ALA A 9 -40.85 20.70 -8.73
C ALA A 9 -39.73 21.56 -9.35
N ALA A 10 -39.70 22.84 -8.99
CA ALA A 10 -38.66 23.76 -9.46
C ALA A 10 -37.27 23.18 -9.15
N PRO A 11 -36.30 23.28 -10.08
CA PRO A 11 -34.98 22.74 -9.86
C PRO A 11 -34.36 23.34 -8.58
N PRO A 12 -33.70 22.53 -7.75
CA PRO A 12 -33.13 23.02 -6.49
C PRO A 12 -32.12 24.13 -6.77
N PRO A 13 -32.02 25.15 -5.90
CA PRO A 13 -31.06 26.22 -6.08
C PRO A 13 -29.64 25.65 -6.17
N ALA A 14 -28.84 26.18 -7.10
CA ALA A 14 -27.46 25.78 -7.38
C ALA A 14 -26.60 25.42 -6.13
N PRO A 15 -26.61 26.19 -5.03
CA PRO A 15 -25.85 25.82 -3.82
C PRO A 15 -26.30 24.52 -3.15
N ARG A 16 -27.61 24.21 -3.13
CA ARG A 16 -28.12 22.95 -2.57
C ARG A 16 -27.69 21.76 -3.41
N GLN A 17 -27.64 21.93 -4.73
CA GLN A 17 -27.17 20.86 -5.64
C GLN A 17 -25.67 20.59 -5.46
N ALA A 18 -24.85 21.64 -5.32
CA ALA A 18 -23.42 21.50 -5.07
C ALA A 18 -23.12 20.82 -3.71
N LEU A 19 -23.85 21.17 -2.65
CA LEU A 19 -23.72 20.51 -1.34
C LEU A 19 -24.14 19.03 -1.40
N ARG A 20 -25.21 18.70 -2.12
CA ARG A 20 -25.62 17.30 -2.32
C ARG A 20 -24.55 16.52 -3.10
N ALA A 21 -23.95 17.13 -4.12
CA ALA A 21 -22.86 16.52 -4.87
C ALA A 21 -21.62 16.31 -3.99
N LEU A 22 -21.24 17.30 -3.18
CA LEU A 22 -20.17 17.17 -2.19
C LEU A 22 -20.45 16.03 -1.21
N GLY A 23 -21.66 16.01 -0.62
CA GLY A 23 -22.09 14.97 0.31
C GLY A 23 -22.04 13.57 -0.31
N LEU A 24 -22.54 13.42 -1.54
CA LEU A 24 -22.50 12.15 -2.28
C LEU A 24 -21.06 11.70 -2.58
N ALA A 25 -20.17 12.62 -3.00
CA ALA A 25 -18.77 12.29 -3.24
C ALA A 25 -18.05 11.88 -1.94
N MET A 26 -18.26 12.62 -0.85
CA MET A 26 -17.70 12.27 0.47
C MET A 26 -18.22 10.92 0.97
N ALA A 27 -19.53 10.67 0.86
CA ALA A 27 -20.12 9.40 1.28
C ALA A 27 -19.59 8.22 0.45
N THR A 28 -19.42 8.41 -0.86
CA THR A 28 -18.87 7.37 -1.74
C THR A 28 -17.43 7.03 -1.37
N VAL A 29 -16.58 8.03 -1.16
CA VAL A 29 -15.17 7.82 -0.75
C VAL A 29 -15.13 7.19 0.64
N LEU A 30 -15.92 7.71 1.59
CA LEU A 30 -15.99 7.16 2.95
C LEU A 30 -16.39 5.69 2.95
N ALA A 31 -17.43 5.33 2.20
CA ALA A 31 -17.89 3.94 2.12
C ALA A 31 -16.78 3.01 1.65
N LEU A 32 -16.07 3.36 0.57
CA LEU A 32 -14.99 2.52 0.04
C LEU A 32 -13.75 2.49 0.94
N VAL A 33 -13.41 3.60 1.57
CA VAL A 33 -12.31 3.64 2.56
C VAL A 33 -12.64 2.78 3.77
N ALA A 34 -13.89 2.82 4.25
CA ALA A 34 -14.34 2.03 5.40
C ALA A 34 -14.38 0.52 5.13
N LEU A 35 -14.46 0.08 3.86
CA LEU A 35 -14.34 -1.34 3.52
C LEU A 35 -12.92 -1.89 3.71
N GLY A 36 -11.90 -1.05 3.57
CA GLY A 36 -10.49 -1.49 3.58
C GLY A 36 -9.69 -1.06 4.81
N HIS A 37 -10.28 -0.29 5.73
CA HIS A 37 -9.61 0.28 6.89
C HIS A 37 -10.51 0.31 8.12
N ASP A 38 -9.91 0.08 9.29
CA ASP A 38 -10.64 0.11 10.56
C ASP A 38 -10.38 1.38 11.39
N GLY A 39 -11.40 1.72 12.19
CA GLY A 39 -11.32 2.68 13.28
C GLY A 39 -10.75 4.04 12.88
N ARG A 40 -9.65 4.43 13.54
CA ARG A 40 -9.05 5.77 13.39
C ARG A 40 -8.46 6.02 12.00
N ARG A 41 -8.08 4.97 11.25
CA ARG A 41 -7.48 5.11 9.91
C ARG A 41 -8.47 5.65 8.89
N VAL A 42 -9.74 5.26 8.98
CA VAL A 42 -10.81 5.80 8.13
C VAL A 42 -10.91 7.32 8.27
N ALA A 43 -10.92 7.83 9.51
CA ALA A 43 -10.98 9.26 9.76
C ALA A 43 -9.75 10.01 9.25
N GLN A 44 -8.55 9.43 9.40
CA GLN A 44 -7.30 10.01 8.90
C GLN A 44 -7.29 10.10 7.37
N LEU A 45 -7.72 9.03 6.68
CA LEU A 45 -7.80 9.00 5.22
C LEU A 45 -8.86 9.97 4.70
N MET A 46 -10.00 10.06 5.37
CA MET A 46 -11.00 11.08 5.04
C MET A 46 -10.43 12.48 5.20
N ALA A 47 -9.69 12.76 6.28
CA ALA A 47 -9.02 14.04 6.46
C ALA A 47 -8.02 14.35 5.32
N LEU A 48 -7.34 13.35 4.77
CA LEU A 48 -6.45 13.53 3.61
C LEU A 48 -7.23 13.71 2.29
N ALA A 49 -8.43 13.12 2.16
CA ALA A 49 -9.27 13.28 0.96
C ALA A 49 -10.03 14.63 0.92
N LEU A 50 -10.27 15.24 2.09
CA LEU A 50 -11.09 16.45 2.24
C LEU A 50 -10.67 17.64 1.36
N PRO A 51 -9.39 18.03 1.22
CA PRO A 51 -9.03 19.22 0.45
C PRO A 51 -9.55 19.20 -0.99
N ALA A 52 -9.44 18.06 -1.67
CA ALA A 52 -9.95 17.90 -3.03
C ALA A 52 -11.49 17.94 -3.05
N LEU A 53 -12.15 17.25 -2.12
CA LEU A 53 -13.62 17.20 -2.08
C LEU A 53 -14.22 18.57 -1.77
N LEU A 54 -13.69 19.28 -0.76
CA LEU A 54 -14.15 20.62 -0.37
C LEU A 54 -13.93 21.66 -1.48
N TRP A 55 -13.01 21.42 -2.41
CA TRP A 55 -12.83 22.27 -3.60
C TRP A 55 -14.09 22.35 -4.48
N LEU A 56 -15.01 21.37 -4.39
CA LEU A 56 -16.31 21.41 -5.06
C LEU A 56 -17.24 22.51 -4.50
N ALA A 57 -17.05 22.93 -3.25
CA ALA A 57 -17.82 24.02 -2.63
C ALA A 57 -17.29 25.40 -3.02
N TRP A 58 -16.09 25.50 -3.62
CA TRP A 58 -15.50 26.75 -4.05
C TRP A 58 -16.05 27.18 -5.42
N PRO A 59 -16.47 28.45 -5.61
CA PRO A 59 -17.00 28.91 -6.87
C PRO A 59 -15.91 29.06 -7.94
N VAL A 60 -16.06 28.40 -9.08
CA VAL A 60 -15.14 28.50 -10.23
C VAL A 60 -15.89 28.94 -11.48
N ARG A 61 -15.59 30.14 -11.99
CA ARG A 61 -16.29 30.74 -13.13
C ARG A 61 -15.77 30.26 -14.49
N SER A 62 -14.46 30.00 -14.60
CA SER A 62 -13.84 29.58 -15.85
C SER A 62 -14.12 28.11 -16.15
N ASP A 63 -14.56 27.83 -17.38
CA ASP A 63 -14.86 26.47 -17.83
C ASP A 63 -13.62 25.57 -17.86
N ALA A 64 -12.46 26.12 -18.25
CA ALA A 64 -11.20 25.38 -18.24
C ALA A 64 -10.82 24.96 -16.81
N VAL A 65 -10.93 25.88 -15.85
CA VAL A 65 -10.64 25.59 -14.43
C VAL A 65 -11.69 24.64 -13.84
N HIS A 66 -12.95 24.73 -14.26
CA HIS A 66 -14.00 23.79 -13.84
C HIS A 66 -13.71 22.37 -14.32
N ARG A 67 -13.24 22.19 -15.57
CA ARG A 67 -12.81 20.89 -16.11
C ARG A 67 -11.59 20.36 -15.37
N LEU A 68 -10.58 21.20 -15.15
CA LEU A 68 -9.39 20.83 -14.39
C LEU A 68 -9.73 20.39 -12.96
N ARG A 69 -10.55 21.18 -12.25
CA ARG A 69 -11.07 20.82 -10.92
C ARG A 69 -11.79 19.48 -10.97
N THR A 70 -12.68 19.29 -11.94
CA THR A 70 -13.45 18.04 -12.07
C THR A 70 -12.50 16.84 -12.22
N ALA A 71 -11.50 16.94 -13.09
CA ALA A 71 -10.51 15.89 -13.28
C ALA A 71 -9.66 15.66 -12.03
N ALA A 72 -9.18 16.73 -11.39
CA ALA A 72 -8.36 16.65 -10.20
C ALA A 72 -9.11 16.00 -9.02
N VAL A 73 -10.34 16.45 -8.74
CA VAL A 73 -11.19 15.88 -7.68
C VAL A 73 -11.51 14.42 -7.98
N TRP A 74 -11.81 14.10 -9.25
CA TRP A 74 -12.08 12.73 -9.65
C TRP A 74 -10.86 11.82 -9.44
N LEU A 75 -9.69 12.20 -9.95
CA LEU A 75 -8.44 11.45 -9.79
C LEU A 75 -8.08 11.26 -8.32
N TRP A 76 -8.21 12.32 -7.52
CA TRP A 76 -7.93 12.28 -6.09
C TRP A 76 -8.85 11.31 -5.36
N ALA A 77 -10.17 11.46 -5.54
CA ALA A 77 -11.15 10.58 -4.91
C ALA A 77 -10.99 9.12 -5.38
N MET A 78 -10.66 8.90 -6.65
CA MET A 78 -10.40 7.55 -7.18
C MET A 78 -9.13 6.92 -6.61
N ALA A 79 -8.10 7.70 -6.28
CA ALA A 79 -6.93 7.16 -5.58
C ALA A 79 -7.28 6.58 -4.21
N PHE A 80 -8.16 7.24 -3.44
CA PHE A 80 -8.66 6.73 -2.15
C PHE A 80 -9.62 5.56 -2.32
N ALA A 81 -10.48 5.60 -3.33
CA ALA A 81 -11.39 4.50 -3.66
C ALA A 81 -10.62 3.22 -4.05
N LEU A 82 -9.59 3.35 -4.90
CA LEU A 82 -8.73 2.25 -5.32
C LEU A 82 -7.96 1.66 -4.12
N ASP A 83 -7.42 2.50 -3.24
CA ASP A 83 -6.75 2.03 -2.03
C ASP A 83 -7.71 1.24 -1.11
N GLY A 84 -8.90 1.77 -0.86
CA GLY A 84 -9.92 1.12 -0.04
C GLY A 84 -10.35 -0.23 -0.62
N VAL A 85 -10.65 -0.28 -1.92
CA VAL A 85 -11.06 -1.51 -2.61
C VAL A 85 -9.93 -2.53 -2.67
N ALA A 86 -8.69 -2.12 -2.97
CA ALA A 86 -7.55 -3.04 -3.01
C ALA A 86 -7.31 -3.70 -1.64
N ARG A 87 -7.42 -2.94 -0.55
CA ARG A 87 -7.29 -3.48 0.80
C ARG A 87 -8.47 -4.34 1.21
N ALA A 88 -9.69 -3.93 0.89
CA ALA A 88 -10.89 -4.70 1.16
C ALA A 88 -10.84 -6.06 0.46
N TYR A 89 -10.42 -6.07 -0.81
CA TYR A 89 -10.20 -7.30 -1.57
C TYR A 89 -9.14 -8.20 -0.93
N LEU A 90 -7.99 -7.65 -0.54
CA LEU A 90 -6.92 -8.44 0.09
C LEU A 90 -7.34 -8.98 1.47
N LEU A 91 -8.11 -8.20 2.22
CA LEU A 91 -8.67 -8.64 3.49
C LEU A 91 -9.69 -9.76 3.28
N ASP A 92 -10.60 -9.62 2.32
CA ASP A 92 -11.61 -10.62 1.98
C ASP A 92 -10.97 -11.93 1.48
N ALA A 93 -10.04 -11.84 0.53
CA ALA A 93 -9.43 -13.00 -0.11
C ALA A 93 -8.34 -13.68 0.72
N TYR A 94 -7.55 -12.91 1.49
CA TYR A 94 -6.34 -13.41 2.16
C TYR A 94 -6.29 -13.14 3.66
N GLN A 95 -7.26 -12.42 4.22
CA GLN A 95 -7.23 -11.95 5.62
C GLN A 95 -5.92 -11.23 5.96
N ALA A 96 -5.34 -10.55 4.96
CA ALA A 96 -3.99 -10.01 5.04
C ALA A 96 -3.95 -8.56 4.53
N ALA A 97 -3.15 -7.74 5.21
CA ALA A 97 -2.85 -6.40 4.74
C ALA A 97 -1.88 -6.44 3.53
N PRO A 98 -1.88 -5.42 2.65
CA PRO A 98 -1.00 -5.41 1.48
C PRO A 98 0.50 -5.47 1.84
N ASP A 99 0.88 -4.91 2.98
CA ASP A 99 2.25 -4.89 3.51
C ASP A 99 2.61 -6.13 4.33
N SER A 100 1.76 -7.15 4.37
CA SER A 100 2.10 -8.45 4.96
C SER A 100 3.19 -9.18 4.16
N THR A 101 3.95 -10.03 4.83
CA THR A 101 4.96 -10.89 4.18
C THR A 101 4.35 -11.79 3.12
N LEU A 102 3.14 -12.30 3.35
CA LEU A 102 2.38 -13.10 2.39
C LEU A 102 2.15 -12.34 1.08
N VAL A 103 1.56 -11.14 1.16
CA VAL A 103 1.19 -10.36 -0.04
C VAL A 103 2.42 -9.79 -0.73
N LEU A 104 3.41 -9.29 0.02
CA LEU A 104 4.67 -8.79 -0.54
C LEU A 104 5.46 -9.91 -1.23
N GLY A 105 5.55 -11.08 -0.61
CA GLY A 105 6.23 -12.25 -1.18
C GLY A 105 5.53 -12.77 -2.43
N ALA A 106 4.20 -12.90 -2.38
CA ALA A 106 3.41 -13.31 -3.54
C ALA A 106 3.56 -12.32 -4.71
N ALA A 107 3.46 -11.01 -4.44
CA ALA A 107 3.67 -9.99 -5.47
C ALA A 107 5.10 -9.98 -6.02
N ALA A 108 6.10 -10.20 -5.18
CA ALA A 108 7.50 -10.29 -5.60
C ALA A 108 7.76 -11.52 -6.48
N ASN A 109 7.12 -12.66 -6.20
CA ASN A 109 7.33 -13.90 -6.96
C ASN A 109 6.44 -14.01 -8.22
N ALA A 110 5.31 -13.31 -8.25
CA ALA A 110 4.31 -13.46 -9.31
C ALA A 110 4.83 -13.08 -10.70
N THR A 111 4.59 -13.97 -11.66
CA THR A 111 4.82 -13.73 -13.08
C THR A 111 3.55 -13.22 -13.77
N GLY A 112 3.68 -12.69 -15.00
CA GLY A 112 2.54 -12.24 -15.79
C GLY A 112 1.55 -13.38 -16.11
N ARG A 113 2.05 -14.60 -16.30
CA ARG A 113 1.23 -15.80 -16.55
C ARG A 113 0.45 -16.19 -15.29
N GLU A 114 1.11 -16.29 -14.14
CA GLU A 114 0.44 -16.57 -12.85
C GLU A 114 -0.60 -15.50 -12.51
N SER A 115 -0.34 -14.22 -12.84
CA SER A 115 -1.31 -13.14 -12.65
C SER A 115 -2.56 -13.33 -13.52
N ALA A 116 -2.41 -13.82 -14.76
CA ALA A 116 -3.52 -14.10 -15.66
C ALA A 116 -4.32 -15.34 -15.22
N GLU A 117 -3.62 -16.40 -14.79
CA GLU A 117 -4.24 -17.59 -14.20
C GLU A 117 -5.01 -17.24 -12.91
N TYR A 118 -4.44 -16.39 -12.06
CA TYR A 118 -5.09 -15.89 -10.86
C TYR A 118 -6.36 -15.09 -11.18
N LEU A 119 -6.29 -14.19 -12.17
CA LEU A 119 -7.43 -13.39 -12.62
C LEU A 119 -8.54 -14.27 -13.19
N SER A 120 -8.20 -15.33 -13.93
CA SER A 120 -9.19 -16.26 -14.47
C SER A 120 -9.87 -17.09 -13.37
N MET A 121 -9.14 -17.49 -12.33
CA MET A 121 -9.70 -18.18 -11.16
C MET A 121 -10.61 -17.27 -10.32
N HIS A 122 -10.22 -16.01 -10.12
CA HIS A 122 -10.91 -15.07 -9.23
C HIS A 122 -11.79 -14.04 -9.96
N TRP A 123 -12.12 -14.29 -11.23
CA TRP A 123 -12.76 -13.30 -12.11
C TRP A 123 -14.06 -12.72 -11.54
N ARG A 124 -14.85 -13.51 -10.80
CA ARG A 124 -16.09 -13.04 -10.17
C ARG A 124 -15.84 -11.99 -9.10
N SER A 125 -14.88 -12.24 -8.22
CA SER A 125 -14.50 -11.29 -7.18
C SER A 125 -13.93 -10.02 -7.81
N VAL A 126 -13.04 -10.16 -8.79
CA VAL A 126 -12.50 -9.03 -9.53
C VAL A 126 -13.60 -8.23 -10.24
N ALA A 127 -14.60 -8.90 -10.82
CA ALA A 127 -15.74 -8.25 -11.47
C ALA A 127 -16.60 -7.45 -10.49
N VAL A 128 -16.88 -7.99 -9.29
CA VAL A 128 -17.65 -7.29 -8.25
C VAL A 128 -16.93 -6.04 -7.77
N TRP A 129 -15.64 -6.16 -7.42
CA TRP A 129 -14.84 -5.02 -6.97
C TRP A 129 -14.62 -3.99 -8.08
N SER A 130 -14.47 -4.44 -9.33
CA SER A 130 -14.38 -3.57 -10.50
C SER A 130 -15.71 -2.83 -10.75
N ALA A 131 -16.85 -3.50 -10.61
CA ALA A 131 -18.17 -2.87 -10.70
C ALA A 131 -18.38 -1.82 -9.60
N ALA A 132 -17.92 -2.08 -8.37
CA ALA A 132 -17.94 -1.11 -7.28
C ALA A 132 -17.10 0.14 -7.63
N LEU A 133 -15.90 -0.04 -8.18
CA LEU A 133 -15.04 1.06 -8.64
C LEU A 133 -15.67 1.86 -9.78
N VAL A 134 -16.27 1.19 -10.77
CA VAL A 134 -16.98 1.86 -11.87
C VAL A 134 -18.17 2.66 -11.36
N GLY A 135 -18.96 2.09 -10.43
CA GLY A 135 -20.06 2.80 -9.77
C GLY A 135 -19.57 4.04 -9.02
N ALA A 136 -18.49 3.91 -8.25
CA ALA A 136 -17.89 5.03 -7.54
C ALA A 136 -17.32 6.09 -8.49
N ALA A 137 -16.64 5.68 -9.56
CA ALA A 137 -16.11 6.57 -10.59
C ALA A 137 -17.23 7.38 -11.27
N TRP A 138 -18.36 6.73 -11.55
CA TRP A 138 -19.54 7.39 -12.11
C TRP A 138 -20.17 8.38 -11.13
N LEU A 139 -20.39 7.98 -9.87
CA LEU A 139 -20.98 8.82 -8.83
C LEU A 139 -20.11 10.04 -8.52
N VAL A 140 -18.81 9.83 -8.30
CA VAL A 140 -17.85 10.90 -8.05
C VAL A 140 -17.71 11.80 -9.27
N GLY A 141 -17.64 11.24 -10.48
CA GLY A 141 -17.56 12.04 -11.71
C GLY A 141 -18.79 12.91 -11.93
N ARG A 142 -19.98 12.37 -11.69
CA ARG A 142 -21.25 13.12 -11.75
C ARG A 142 -21.32 14.21 -10.68
N SER A 143 -20.84 13.93 -9.48
CA SER A 143 -20.76 14.88 -8.38
C SER A 143 -19.76 16.01 -8.66
N ALA A 144 -18.56 15.67 -9.15
CA ALA A 144 -17.50 16.64 -9.43
C ALA A 144 -17.91 17.65 -10.51
N ARG A 145 -18.65 17.19 -11.53
CA ARG A 145 -19.21 18.07 -12.58
C ARG A 145 -20.22 19.10 -12.04
N ARG A 146 -20.85 18.82 -10.89
CA ARG A 146 -21.85 19.67 -10.22
C ARG A 146 -21.26 20.60 -9.17
N GLY A 147 -19.93 20.72 -9.10
CA GLY A 147 -19.27 21.69 -8.22
C GLY A 147 -19.73 23.13 -8.49
N LEU A 148 -19.60 23.99 -7.49
CA LEU A 148 -20.10 25.35 -7.55
C LEU A 148 -19.40 26.17 -8.66
N ARG A 149 -20.18 26.93 -9.44
CA ARG A 149 -19.69 27.78 -10.55
C ARG A 149 -19.85 29.27 -10.28
N THR A 150 -20.92 29.64 -9.58
CA THR A 150 -21.25 31.03 -9.26
C THR A 150 -20.93 31.33 -7.79
N ALA A 151 -20.57 32.58 -7.50
CA ALA A 151 -20.28 32.99 -6.14
C ALA A 151 -21.54 32.88 -5.27
N VAL A 152 -21.41 32.26 -4.10
CA VAL A 152 -22.48 32.11 -3.12
C VAL A 152 -22.01 32.70 -1.80
N ARG A 153 -22.91 33.40 -1.10
CA ARG A 153 -22.65 33.86 0.26
C ARG A 153 -22.99 32.73 1.23
N TRP A 154 -21.96 32.12 1.79
CA TRP A 154 -22.09 31.07 2.80
C TRP A 154 -22.28 31.69 4.20
N PRO A 155 -23.04 31.03 5.09
CA PRO A 155 -23.10 31.45 6.49
C PRO A 155 -21.72 31.31 7.15
N ARG A 156 -21.39 32.22 8.08
CA ARG A 156 -20.07 32.25 8.76
C ARG A 156 -19.73 30.94 9.47
N SER A 157 -20.72 30.24 10.03
CA SER A 157 -20.54 28.94 10.68
C SER A 157 -20.05 27.86 9.71
N LEU A 158 -20.61 27.82 8.50
CA LEU A 158 -20.17 26.86 7.48
C LEU A 158 -18.76 27.18 6.98
N VAL A 159 -18.45 28.46 6.79
CA VAL A 159 -17.09 28.88 6.42
C VAL A 159 -16.09 28.48 7.51
N ALA A 160 -16.40 28.73 8.78
CA ALA A 160 -15.57 28.30 9.91
C ALA A 160 -15.37 26.78 9.95
N LEU A 161 -16.42 26.00 9.70
CA LEU A 161 -16.34 24.54 9.60
C LEU A 161 -15.42 24.10 8.44
N LEU A 162 -15.57 24.67 7.24
CA LEU A 162 -14.72 24.37 6.09
C LEU A 162 -13.25 24.71 6.37
N CYS A 163 -12.99 25.88 6.98
CA CYS A 163 -11.65 26.27 7.41
C CYS A 163 -11.06 25.30 8.43
N ALA A 164 -11.85 24.86 9.43
CA ALA A 164 -11.40 23.90 10.43
C ALA A 164 -11.07 22.53 9.80
N LEU A 165 -11.89 22.05 8.87
CA LEU A 165 -11.65 20.81 8.12
C LEU A 165 -10.38 20.89 7.25
N LEU A 166 -10.17 22.02 6.57
CA LEU A 166 -8.95 22.27 5.79
C LEU A 166 -7.71 22.37 6.69
N ALA A 167 -7.81 23.01 7.86
CA ALA A 167 -6.72 23.09 8.83
C ALA A 167 -6.35 21.69 9.37
N LEU A 168 -7.35 20.86 9.69
CA LEU A 168 -7.11 19.45 10.08
C LEU A 168 -6.42 18.68 8.96
N SER A 169 -6.87 18.87 7.72
CA SER A 169 -6.26 18.24 6.53
C SER A 169 -4.80 18.68 6.37
N ALA A 170 -4.52 19.98 6.54
CA ALA A 170 -3.17 20.54 6.45
C ALA A 170 -2.25 19.98 7.55
N LEU A 171 -2.74 19.84 8.78
CA LEU A 171 -2.00 19.15 9.87
C LEU A 171 -1.72 17.68 9.50
N GLY A 172 -2.68 17.00 8.87
CA GLY A 172 -2.50 15.65 8.32
C GLY A 172 -1.38 15.59 7.28
N TYR A 173 -1.36 16.50 6.30
CA TYR A 173 -0.29 16.59 5.32
C TYR A 173 1.05 17.06 5.92
N ALA A 174 1.06 17.81 7.01
CA ALA A 174 2.29 18.18 7.72
C ALA A 174 2.87 17.00 8.54
N SER A 175 2.03 16.10 9.02
CA SER A 175 2.39 14.94 9.83
C SER A 175 2.94 13.78 9.00
N LYS A 176 4.20 13.38 9.24
CA LYS A 176 4.82 12.23 8.53
C LYS A 176 4.02 10.92 8.66
N PRO A 177 3.52 10.52 9.84
CA PRO A 177 2.68 9.33 9.98
C PRO A 177 1.43 9.34 9.10
N TRP A 178 0.75 10.49 8.96
CA TRP A 178 -0.46 10.60 8.16
C TRP A 178 -0.16 10.65 6.67
N ARG A 179 0.88 11.38 6.25
CA ARG A 179 1.34 11.38 4.85
C ARG A 179 1.61 9.98 4.31
N ARG A 180 2.16 9.08 5.14
CA ARG A 180 2.42 7.68 4.76
C ARG A 180 1.14 6.89 4.45
N LEU A 181 0.00 7.29 4.99
CA LEU A 181 -1.31 6.68 4.69
C LEU A 181 -1.88 7.15 3.36
N HIS A 182 -1.41 8.28 2.81
CA HIS A 182 -1.92 8.77 1.54
C HIS A 182 -1.76 7.70 0.45
N PRO A 183 -2.81 7.34 -0.30
CA PRO A 183 -2.79 6.24 -1.27
C PRO A 183 -1.55 6.26 -2.18
N VAL A 184 -1.29 7.40 -2.81
CA VAL A 184 -0.14 7.56 -3.71
C VAL A 184 1.19 7.27 -3.01
N ALA A 185 1.38 7.77 -1.79
CA ALA A 185 2.62 7.57 -1.05
C ALA A 185 2.78 6.13 -0.56
N TYR A 186 1.67 5.53 -0.08
CA TYR A 186 1.65 4.13 0.36
C TYR A 186 2.02 3.18 -0.78
N TRP A 187 1.34 3.28 -1.93
CA TRP A 187 1.54 2.36 -3.05
C TRP A 187 2.90 2.54 -3.73
N MET A 188 3.45 3.77 -3.75
CA MET A 188 4.85 3.99 -4.16
C MET A 188 5.84 3.26 -3.22
N HIS A 189 5.62 3.36 -1.90
CA HIS A 189 6.48 2.68 -0.93
C HIS A 189 6.35 1.16 -1.00
N TRP A 190 5.12 0.66 -1.15
CA TRP A 190 4.83 -0.76 -1.34
C TRP A 190 5.52 -1.31 -2.59
N ASN A 191 5.43 -0.60 -3.72
CA ASN A 191 6.11 -0.99 -4.96
C ASN A 191 7.63 -1.03 -4.78
N ALA A 192 8.20 -0.04 -4.08
CA ALA A 192 9.63 -0.05 -3.75
C ALA A 192 10.01 -1.25 -2.87
N ALA A 193 9.15 -1.65 -1.92
CA ALA A 193 9.38 -2.84 -1.09
C ALA A 193 9.35 -4.13 -1.91
N VAL A 194 8.40 -4.28 -2.84
CA VAL A 194 8.32 -5.43 -3.76
C VAL A 194 9.57 -5.51 -4.64
N HIS A 195 9.99 -4.40 -5.24
CA HIS A 195 11.23 -4.35 -6.03
C HIS A 195 12.47 -4.67 -5.19
N GLY A 196 12.55 -4.13 -3.96
CA GLY A 196 13.65 -4.42 -3.04
C GLY A 196 13.73 -5.90 -2.66
N LEU A 197 12.59 -6.56 -2.47
CA LEU A 197 12.53 -7.99 -2.22
C LEU A 197 12.99 -8.80 -3.43
N ARG A 198 12.51 -8.46 -4.63
CA ARG A 198 12.93 -9.09 -5.90
C ARG A 198 14.43 -8.96 -6.13
N SER A 199 15.01 -7.78 -5.93
CA SER A 199 16.46 -7.58 -6.05
C SER A 199 17.22 -8.38 -5.00
N GLY A 200 16.68 -8.45 -3.77
CA GLY A 200 17.28 -9.24 -2.69
C GLY A 200 17.38 -10.72 -3.02
N TRP A 201 16.35 -11.30 -3.66
CA TRP A 201 16.36 -12.68 -4.13
C TRP A 201 17.33 -12.92 -5.29
N ALA A 202 17.38 -12.01 -6.26
CA ALA A 202 18.34 -12.11 -7.36
C ALA A 202 19.80 -12.05 -6.87
N ASP A 203 20.07 -11.23 -5.85
CA ASP A 203 21.39 -11.17 -5.21
C ASP A 203 21.71 -12.47 -4.48
N GLN A 204 20.74 -13.03 -3.75
CA GLN A 204 20.90 -14.27 -3.01
C GLN A 204 21.18 -15.46 -3.93
N GLU A 205 20.45 -15.57 -5.04
CA GLU A 205 20.67 -16.65 -6.02
C GLU A 205 22.06 -16.53 -6.65
N ARG A 206 22.49 -15.32 -7.04
CA ARG A 206 23.85 -15.10 -7.56
C ARG A 206 24.93 -15.47 -6.55
N GLN A 207 24.76 -15.09 -5.29
CA GLN A 207 25.70 -15.46 -4.22
C GLN A 207 25.75 -16.98 -4.03
N ARG A 208 24.59 -17.64 -4.01
CA ARG A 208 24.47 -19.10 -3.92
C ARG A 208 25.18 -19.79 -5.08
N SER A 209 24.92 -19.35 -6.33
CA SER A 209 25.58 -19.91 -7.52
C SER A 209 27.09 -19.73 -7.46
N ALA A 210 27.59 -18.55 -7.07
CA ALA A 210 29.03 -18.30 -6.97
C ALA A 210 29.70 -19.16 -5.89
N LEU A 211 29.04 -19.38 -4.74
CA LEU A 211 29.55 -20.27 -3.70
C LEU A 211 29.54 -21.74 -4.14
N LEU A 212 28.50 -22.18 -4.85
CA LEU A 212 28.43 -23.52 -5.41
C LEU A 212 29.47 -23.75 -6.51
N GLU A 213 29.69 -22.76 -7.38
CA GLU A 213 30.73 -22.77 -8.41
C GLU A 213 32.12 -22.92 -7.76
N ARG A 214 32.41 -22.11 -6.74
CA ARG A 214 33.66 -22.22 -5.96
C ARG A 214 33.82 -23.58 -5.31
N ALA A 215 32.76 -24.11 -4.70
CA ALA A 215 32.80 -25.45 -4.10
C ALA A 215 33.07 -26.54 -5.14
N ARG A 216 32.47 -26.43 -6.34
CA ARG A 216 32.72 -27.35 -7.47
C ARG A 216 34.16 -27.23 -7.97
N GLN A 217 34.69 -26.02 -8.14
CA GLN A 217 36.07 -25.77 -8.57
C GLN A 217 37.10 -26.23 -7.55
N ALA A 218 36.81 -26.03 -6.26
CA ALA A 218 37.64 -26.53 -5.17
C ALA A 218 37.66 -28.07 -5.13
N ALA A 219 36.63 -28.71 -5.71
CA ALA A 219 36.45 -30.16 -5.79
C ALA A 219 36.95 -30.86 -4.51
N PRO A 220 36.42 -30.49 -3.33
CA PRO A 220 37.01 -30.90 -2.06
C PRO A 220 37.00 -32.42 -1.98
N ALA A 221 38.19 -33.00 -2.15
CA ALA A 221 38.42 -34.42 -1.99
C ALA A 221 38.77 -34.69 -0.53
N VAL A 222 38.37 -35.86 -0.05
CA VAL A 222 38.82 -36.34 1.26
C VAL A 222 40.30 -36.67 1.15
N THR A 223 41.16 -35.70 1.43
CA THR A 223 42.62 -35.81 1.34
C THR A 223 43.23 -36.60 2.49
N ARG A 224 42.46 -36.84 3.56
CA ARG A 224 42.89 -37.60 4.73
C ARG A 224 41.77 -38.52 5.18
N ALA A 225 42.05 -39.82 5.31
CA ALA A 225 41.15 -40.75 5.94
C ALA A 225 40.99 -40.37 7.43
N GLY A 226 39.76 -40.09 7.86
CA GLY A 226 39.46 -39.66 9.23
C GLY A 226 38.08 -38.98 9.34
N PRO A 227 37.60 -38.74 10.58
CA PRO A 227 36.32 -38.09 10.80
C PRO A 227 36.33 -36.63 10.31
N SER A 228 35.23 -36.19 9.72
CA SER A 228 34.97 -34.78 9.38
C SER A 228 34.04 -34.17 10.43
N THR A 229 34.34 -32.96 10.88
CA THR A 229 33.51 -32.23 11.86
C THR A 229 32.78 -31.08 11.19
N VAL A 230 31.45 -31.13 11.21
CA VAL A 230 30.58 -30.03 10.77
C VAL A 230 29.91 -29.45 12.00
N VAL A 231 29.94 -28.12 12.13
CA VAL A 231 29.30 -27.39 13.23
C VAL A 231 28.17 -26.54 12.66
N LEU A 232 26.94 -26.81 13.08
CA LEU A 232 25.77 -25.98 12.81
C LEU A 232 25.44 -25.17 14.07
N VAL A 233 25.46 -23.84 13.96
CA VAL A 233 25.07 -22.95 15.05
C VAL A 233 23.69 -22.38 14.77
N VAL A 234 22.71 -22.77 15.58
CA VAL A 234 21.36 -22.18 15.54
C VAL A 234 21.22 -21.18 16.68
N THR A 235 20.86 -19.96 16.34
CA THR A 235 20.67 -18.86 17.30
C THR A 235 19.19 -18.56 17.48
N ASP A 236 18.83 -17.93 18.59
CA ASP A 236 17.46 -17.52 18.88
C ASP A 236 17.35 -15.98 18.88
N SER A 237 16.28 -15.48 18.28
CA SER A 237 15.83 -14.08 18.37
C SER A 237 16.86 -13.02 17.96
N ILE A 238 17.79 -13.36 17.06
CA ILE A 238 18.74 -12.40 16.48
C ILE A 238 18.15 -11.76 15.22
N ASN A 239 18.15 -10.42 15.17
CA ASN A 239 17.78 -9.66 13.96
C ASN A 239 19.03 -9.07 13.29
N ARG A 240 19.19 -9.29 11.98
CA ARG A 240 20.30 -8.77 11.17
C ARG A 240 20.48 -7.25 11.29
N ASP A 241 19.40 -6.50 11.46
CA ASP A 241 19.43 -5.04 11.49
C ASP A 241 20.14 -4.49 12.75
N ASN A 242 20.33 -5.35 13.75
CA ASN A 242 21.04 -5.02 15.00
C ASN A 242 22.47 -5.58 15.03
N LEU A 243 22.98 -6.14 13.92
CA LEU A 243 24.30 -6.75 13.82
C LEU A 243 25.27 -5.85 13.03
N GLY A 244 26.41 -5.50 13.64
CA GLY A 244 27.45 -4.66 13.04
C GLY A 244 27.98 -5.20 11.71
N LEU A 245 28.08 -6.53 11.59
CA LEU A 245 28.51 -7.27 10.39
C LEU A 245 27.62 -6.94 9.17
N TYR A 246 26.38 -6.55 9.42
CA TYR A 246 25.39 -6.17 8.41
C TYR A 246 25.27 -4.65 8.22
N GLY A 247 26.02 -3.85 8.98
CA GLY A 247 26.06 -2.38 8.86
C GLY A 247 25.36 -1.64 9.99
N TYR A 248 24.96 -2.31 11.08
CA TYR A 248 24.46 -1.63 12.27
C TYR A 248 25.55 -0.72 12.86
N ALA A 249 25.17 0.50 13.24
CA ALA A 249 26.15 1.53 13.64
C ALA A 249 26.93 1.18 14.92
N ARG A 250 26.40 0.30 15.78
CA ARG A 250 27.09 -0.15 17.00
C ARG A 250 27.86 -1.43 16.71
N ALA A 251 29.04 -1.57 17.32
CA ALA A 251 29.89 -2.75 17.22
C ALA A 251 29.32 -3.95 17.99
N THR A 252 28.23 -4.54 17.50
CA THR A 252 27.55 -5.69 18.12
C THR A 252 28.15 -7.04 17.70
N THR A 253 28.99 -7.07 16.67
CA THR A 253 29.64 -8.29 16.14
C THR A 253 31.14 -8.13 15.84
N PRO A 254 31.95 -7.50 16.73
CA PRO A 254 33.32 -7.12 16.41
C PRO A 254 34.25 -8.30 16.12
N ARG A 255 34.01 -9.46 16.75
CA ARG A 255 34.79 -10.68 16.51
C ARG A 255 34.51 -11.30 15.15
N LEU A 256 33.24 -11.30 14.71
CA LEU A 256 32.86 -11.81 13.40
C LEU A 256 33.38 -10.89 12.28
N GLU A 257 33.37 -9.58 12.50
CA GLU A 257 33.97 -8.61 11.55
C GLU A 257 35.49 -8.75 11.47
N ALA A 258 36.16 -9.07 12.58
CA ALA A 258 37.59 -9.40 12.56
C ALA A 258 37.86 -10.71 11.80
N GLN A 259 37.09 -11.76 12.05
CA GLN A 259 37.21 -13.03 11.33
C GLN A 259 36.91 -12.89 9.84
N GLN A 260 35.90 -12.12 9.46
CA GLN A 260 35.58 -11.88 8.05
C GLN A 260 36.74 -11.21 7.32
N ARG A 261 37.45 -10.28 7.99
CA ARG A 261 38.65 -9.64 7.42
C ARG A 261 39.81 -10.62 7.25
N VAL A 262 39.97 -11.59 8.14
CA VAL A 262 41.04 -12.60 8.09
C VAL A 262 40.73 -13.68 7.05
N LEU A 263 39.51 -14.22 7.05
CA LEU A 263 39.08 -15.34 6.20
C LEU A 263 38.69 -14.89 4.79
N GLY A 264 38.36 -13.60 4.60
CA GLY A 264 38.02 -13.03 3.30
C GLY A 264 36.94 -13.82 2.57
N GLY A 265 37.30 -14.37 1.41
CA GLY A 265 36.39 -15.14 0.54
C GLY A 265 35.97 -16.51 1.08
N GLU A 266 36.62 -17.01 2.14
CA GLU A 266 36.28 -18.29 2.80
C GLU A 266 35.13 -18.12 3.81
N MET A 267 34.92 -16.91 4.34
CA MET A 267 33.79 -16.59 5.21
C MET A 267 32.70 -15.86 4.41
N ALA A 268 31.70 -16.61 3.93
CA ALA A 268 30.54 -16.04 3.28
C ALA A 268 29.59 -15.40 4.29
N VAL A 269 29.16 -14.16 4.02
CA VAL A 269 28.13 -13.47 4.81
C VAL A 269 26.91 -13.20 3.93
N LEU A 270 25.82 -13.89 4.23
CA LEU A 270 24.56 -13.78 3.51
C LEU A 270 23.75 -12.60 4.03
N ARG A 271 23.79 -11.47 3.33
CA ARG A 271 23.09 -10.23 3.74
C ARG A 271 21.57 -10.34 3.72
N ASN A 272 21.04 -11.17 2.84
CA ASN A 272 19.62 -11.34 2.60
C ASN A 272 19.21 -12.78 2.96
N ALA A 273 19.04 -13.02 4.26
CA ALA A 273 18.49 -14.26 4.80
C ALA A 273 17.27 -13.93 5.64
N TRP A 274 16.17 -14.65 5.41
CA TRP A 274 14.92 -14.49 6.14
C TRP A 274 14.53 -15.81 6.77
N SER A 275 14.02 -15.77 7.99
CA SER A 275 13.37 -16.94 8.60
C SER A 275 12.05 -17.20 7.88
N VAL A 276 11.73 -18.47 7.71
CA VAL A 276 10.44 -18.92 7.14
C VAL A 276 9.30 -18.61 8.12
N ASP A 277 9.61 -18.63 9.43
CA ASP A 277 8.66 -18.34 10.51
C ASP A 277 9.24 -17.38 11.55
N ALA A 278 8.35 -16.65 12.22
CA ALA A 278 8.72 -15.71 13.28
C ALA A 278 8.85 -16.36 14.67
N SER A 279 8.56 -17.65 14.81
CA SER A 279 8.64 -18.38 16.08
C SER A 279 9.55 -19.61 15.97
N THR A 280 10.22 -19.95 17.08
CA THR A 280 11.32 -20.90 17.12
C THR A 280 10.92 -22.31 16.65
N LEU A 281 9.79 -22.84 17.15
CA LEU A 281 9.36 -24.21 16.83
C LEU A 281 9.01 -24.39 15.34
N PRO A 282 8.15 -23.56 14.73
CA PRO A 282 7.91 -23.60 13.28
C PRO A 282 9.17 -23.37 12.44
N ALA A 283 10.02 -22.40 12.82
CA ALA A 283 11.24 -22.11 12.08
C ALA A 283 12.21 -23.29 12.06
N LEU A 284 12.40 -23.97 13.20
CA LEU A 284 13.22 -25.18 13.28
C LEU A 284 12.61 -26.35 12.52
N ALA A 285 11.28 -26.54 12.63
CA ALA A 285 10.56 -27.59 11.92
C ALA A 285 10.70 -27.42 10.40
N ASN A 286 10.65 -26.19 9.88
CA ASN A 286 10.87 -25.91 8.47
C ASN A 286 12.34 -25.95 8.05
N LEU A 287 13.28 -25.56 8.92
CA LEU A 287 14.71 -25.60 8.63
C LEU A 287 15.22 -27.05 8.44
N PHE A 288 14.71 -27.98 9.25
CA PHE A 288 15.09 -29.40 9.21
C PHE A 288 14.05 -30.31 8.54
N GLY A 289 12.86 -29.78 8.28
CA GLY A 289 11.82 -30.42 7.50
C GLY A 289 12.21 -30.44 6.03
N PHE A 290 13.08 -31.37 5.66
CA PHE A 290 13.30 -31.71 4.26
C PHE A 290 12.06 -32.48 3.79
N GLY A 291 11.07 -31.75 3.25
CA GLY A 291 9.81 -32.29 2.74
C GLY A 291 9.20 -31.38 1.68
#